data_AF-A0A5C6SF32-F1
#
_entry.id   AF-A0A5C6SF32-F1
#
_cell.length_a   1.000
_cell.length_b   1.000
_cell.length_c   1.000
_cell.angle_alpha   90.00
_cell.angle_beta   90.00
_cell.angle_gamma   90.00
#
_symmetry.space_group_name_H-M   'P 1'
#
loop_
_entity.id
_entity.type
_entity.pdbx_description
1 polymer ?
#
loop_
_entity_poly.entity_id
_entity_poly.type
_entity_poly.pdbx_seq_one_letter_code
_entity_poly.pdbx_strand_id
1 'polypeptide(L)'
;MISRMLDSFHCFRNLPVELQIEIWSSAARPAKAGVQIFSLSSGHRSQPHEDGAPEVPWADSYYLTAPKWAFGPQSSRFNGFDEITASWTKNNFSTYLIDSGLWSACRQSHRVMRDILGPTKPIVIRTKRSIIVSPSQDLFILQPDDPDMFSRFLFEDVIPNNTAQGLLQIPHVGWQYPPSWASSLHESSRIRSLVSLCCYIVYGARFGGLETLWLINYRIKRKHRVSLKEEFDGPKPKVFETDEFRLVEVEIDDNIRSPEQLPWDEVVERGDFYTLDDFLAFTAKRTVSIKVLAYEHFND
;
A
#
# COMPACT_ATOMS: atom_id res chain seq x y z
N MET A 1 -38.43 -22.32 -3.06
CA MET A 1 -37.65 -22.92 -1.94
C MET A 1 -36.28 -23.30 -2.46
N ILE A 2 -35.42 -22.32 -2.73
CA ILE A 2 -34.02 -22.50 -3.14
C ILE A 2 -33.26 -21.36 -2.46
N SER A 3 -32.47 -21.67 -1.45
CA SER A 3 -31.31 -20.89 -0.98
C SER A 3 -31.00 -21.29 0.47
N ARG A 4 -29.94 -22.10 0.61
CA ARG A 4 -29.05 -22.27 1.78
C ARG A 4 -28.37 -23.63 1.67
N MET A 5 -27.38 -23.75 0.79
CA MET A 5 -26.48 -24.90 0.75
C MET A 5 -25.09 -24.52 0.22
N LEU A 6 -24.57 -23.36 0.61
CA LEU A 6 -23.19 -22.96 0.32
C LEU A 6 -22.44 -22.52 1.58
N ASP A 7 -22.82 -23.03 2.76
CA ASP A 7 -22.16 -22.65 4.01
C ASP A 7 -20.96 -23.56 4.38
N SER A 8 -20.60 -24.53 3.53
CA SER A 8 -19.47 -25.42 3.82
C SER A 8 -19.02 -26.21 2.59
N PHE A 9 -17.74 -26.04 2.23
CA PHE A 9 -17.07 -26.78 1.16
C PHE A 9 -16.70 -28.19 1.66
N HIS A 10 -17.70 -29.03 1.94
CA HIS A 10 -17.51 -30.36 2.55
C HIS A 10 -16.69 -31.32 1.68
N CYS A 11 -16.76 -31.17 0.36
CA CYS A 11 -16.12 -32.07 -0.59
C CYS A 11 -14.58 -31.95 -0.62
N PHE A 12 -14.01 -30.82 -0.17
CA PHE A 12 -12.55 -30.63 -0.21
C PHE A 12 -11.81 -31.68 0.60
N ARG A 13 -12.35 -32.06 1.77
CA ARG A 13 -11.74 -33.07 2.65
C ARG A 13 -11.75 -34.48 2.05
N ASN A 14 -12.59 -34.72 1.04
CA ASN A 14 -12.71 -36.02 0.38
C ASN A 14 -11.73 -36.16 -0.80
N LEU A 15 -11.04 -35.10 -1.18
CA LEU A 15 -10.03 -35.15 -2.23
C LEU A 15 -8.79 -35.91 -1.74
N PRO A 16 -8.05 -36.61 -2.63
CA PRO A 16 -6.69 -37.05 -2.37
C PRO A 16 -5.82 -35.93 -1.81
N VAL A 17 -4.88 -36.28 -0.91
CA VAL A 17 -4.05 -35.28 -0.22
C VAL A 17 -3.21 -34.46 -1.19
N GLU A 18 -2.78 -35.06 -2.30
CA GLU A 18 -2.03 -34.43 -3.37
C GLU A 18 -2.84 -33.29 -4.00
N LEU A 19 -4.12 -33.54 -4.33
CA LEU A 19 -5.02 -32.52 -4.89
C LEU A 19 -5.34 -31.43 -3.87
N GLN A 20 -5.47 -31.78 -2.59
CA GLN A 20 -5.66 -30.77 -1.55
C GLN A 20 -4.42 -29.85 -1.44
N ILE A 21 -3.21 -30.42 -1.51
CA ILE A 21 -1.95 -29.65 -1.49
C ILE A 21 -1.86 -28.77 -2.73
N GLU A 22 -2.18 -29.30 -3.91
CA GLU A 22 -2.15 -28.56 -5.17
C GLU A 22 -3.11 -27.37 -5.12
N ILE A 23 -4.35 -27.57 -4.68
CA ILE A 23 -5.34 -26.48 -4.52
C ILE A 23 -4.82 -25.40 -3.55
N TRP A 24 -4.25 -25.78 -2.40
CA TRP A 24 -3.68 -24.80 -1.48
C TRP A 24 -2.48 -24.06 -2.08
N SER A 25 -1.65 -24.76 -2.84
CA SER A 25 -0.46 -24.18 -3.47
C SER A 25 -0.84 -23.22 -4.59
N SER A 26 -1.92 -23.52 -5.32
CA SER A 26 -2.49 -22.64 -6.34
C SER A 26 -3.26 -21.45 -5.75
N ALA A 27 -3.86 -21.60 -4.58
CA ALA A 27 -4.54 -20.51 -3.89
C ALA A 27 -3.55 -19.53 -3.24
N ALA A 28 -2.40 -20.02 -2.80
CA ALA A 28 -1.34 -19.20 -2.27
C ALA A 28 -0.69 -18.36 -3.37
N ARG A 29 -0.51 -17.07 -3.11
CA ARG A 29 0.27 -16.21 -4.01
C ARG A 29 1.75 -16.65 -4.00
N PRO A 30 2.49 -16.40 -5.09
CA PRO A 30 3.95 -16.57 -5.09
C PRO A 30 4.62 -15.74 -4.00
N ALA A 31 5.80 -16.18 -3.54
CA ALA A 31 6.65 -15.49 -2.57
C ALA A 31 7.36 -14.25 -3.15
N LYS A 32 6.59 -13.41 -3.84
CA LYS A 32 7.01 -12.10 -4.35
C LYS A 32 6.66 -11.01 -3.33
N ALA A 33 7.28 -9.84 -3.51
CA ALA A 33 6.95 -8.64 -2.76
C ALA A 33 5.47 -8.26 -2.96
N GLY A 34 4.70 -8.27 -1.88
CA GLY A 34 3.29 -7.93 -1.90
C GLY A 34 3.03 -6.43 -1.72
N VAL A 35 1.78 -6.00 -1.93
CA VAL A 35 1.31 -4.66 -1.57
C VAL A 35 0.36 -4.78 -0.39
N GLN A 36 0.62 -4.03 0.68
CA GLN A 36 -0.21 -3.92 1.87
C GLN A 36 -0.77 -2.51 1.97
N ILE A 37 -2.08 -2.36 1.84
CA ILE A 37 -2.76 -1.06 1.80
C ILE A 37 -3.61 -0.92 3.05
N PHE A 38 -3.44 0.19 3.75
CA PHE A 38 -4.21 0.50 4.95
C PHE A 38 -4.66 1.95 4.94
N SER A 39 -5.87 2.19 5.41
CA SER A 39 -6.28 3.52 5.82
C SER A 39 -5.94 3.75 7.29
N LEU A 40 -5.38 4.91 7.60
CA LEU A 40 -5.07 5.35 8.95
C LEU A 40 -6.19 6.25 9.46
N SER A 41 -6.87 5.80 10.51
CA SER A 41 -7.94 6.55 11.15
C SER A 41 -7.51 7.03 12.52
N SER A 42 -7.81 8.29 12.84
CA SER A 42 -7.60 8.84 14.18
C SER A 42 -8.70 8.34 15.12
N GLY A 43 -8.29 7.96 16.34
CA GLY A 43 -9.17 7.53 17.42
C GLY A 43 -9.93 8.64 18.12
N HIS A 44 -9.92 9.89 17.61
CA HIS A 44 -10.50 11.05 18.28
C HIS A 44 -11.98 10.83 18.63
N ARG A 45 -12.25 10.29 19.83
CA ARG A 45 -13.55 10.41 20.46
C ARG A 45 -13.66 11.86 20.87
N SER A 46 -14.56 12.60 20.24
CA SER A 46 -15.10 13.84 20.76
C SER A 46 -15.95 13.55 22.00
N GLN A 47 -15.32 13.09 23.08
CA GLN A 47 -15.91 13.16 24.41
C GLN A 47 -14.99 14.00 25.30
N PRO A 48 -15.49 15.09 25.90
CA PRO A 48 -14.75 15.78 26.93
C PRO A 48 -14.67 14.84 28.14
N HIS A 49 -13.49 14.29 28.40
CA HIS A 49 -13.26 13.53 29.62
C HIS A 49 -13.07 14.51 30.78
N GLU A 50 -13.92 14.39 31.80
CA GLU A 50 -13.91 15.18 33.03
C GLU A 50 -12.79 14.79 34.02
N ASP A 51 -11.75 14.05 33.60
CA ASP A 51 -10.71 13.62 34.54
C ASP A 51 -9.31 14.01 34.06
N GLY A 52 -8.64 14.82 34.89
CA GLY A 52 -7.46 15.63 34.57
C GLY A 52 -6.13 14.88 34.43
N ALA A 53 -6.13 13.70 33.81
CA ALA A 53 -4.89 13.09 33.36
C ALA A 53 -4.50 13.70 31.99
N PRO A 54 -3.28 14.22 31.82
CA PRO A 54 -2.85 14.74 30.53
C PRO A 54 -2.74 13.58 29.54
N GLU A 55 -3.73 13.43 28.65
CA GLU A 55 -3.60 12.60 27.46
C GLU A 55 -2.42 13.12 26.66
N VAL A 56 -1.42 12.26 26.45
CA VAL A 56 -0.22 12.65 25.74
C VAL A 56 -0.56 12.72 24.24
N PRO A 57 -0.45 13.88 23.56
CA PRO A 57 -1.04 14.07 22.23
C PRO A 57 -0.54 13.08 21.16
N TRP A 58 0.73 12.66 21.23
CA TRP A 58 1.29 11.65 20.31
C TRP A 58 0.72 10.24 20.49
N ALA A 59 0.01 9.99 21.60
CA ALA A 59 -0.67 8.73 21.89
C ALA A 59 -2.11 8.69 21.35
N ASP A 60 -2.48 9.63 20.48
CA ASP A 60 -3.67 9.48 19.63
C ASP A 60 -3.64 8.08 19.01
N SER A 61 -4.61 7.26 19.40
CA SER A 61 -4.63 5.86 18.99
C SER A 61 -5.02 5.78 17.52
N TYR A 62 -4.03 5.75 16.64
CA TYR A 62 -4.25 5.43 15.24
C TYR A 62 -4.55 3.94 15.09
N TYR A 63 -5.53 3.62 14.25
CA TYR A 63 -5.84 2.24 13.92
C TYR A 63 -5.88 2.04 12.41
N LEU A 64 -5.30 0.92 11.99
CA LEU A 64 -5.36 0.47 10.61
C LEU A 64 -6.77 0.00 10.27
N THR A 65 -7.27 0.49 9.15
CA THR A 65 -8.57 0.14 8.59
C THR A 65 -8.43 -0.28 7.14
N ALA A 66 -9.52 -0.79 6.57
CA ALA A 66 -9.60 -1.12 5.16
C ALA A 66 -9.30 0.12 4.29
N PRO A 67 -8.62 -0.02 3.15
CA PRO A 67 -8.36 1.06 2.23
C PRO A 67 -9.63 1.82 1.84
N LYS A 68 -9.55 3.15 1.85
CA LYS A 68 -10.59 4.05 1.37
C LYS A 68 -10.12 4.69 0.08
N TRP A 69 -10.62 4.16 -1.03
CA TRP A 69 -10.29 4.67 -2.34
C TRP A 69 -11.14 5.91 -2.66
N ALA A 70 -10.52 7.09 -2.62
CA ALA A 70 -11.08 8.29 -3.22
C ALA A 70 -10.80 8.35 -4.74
N PHE A 71 -9.63 7.85 -5.14
CA PHE A 71 -9.15 7.70 -6.53
C PHE A 71 -8.09 6.58 -6.54
N GLY A 72 -7.94 5.85 -7.65
CA GLY A 72 -7.02 4.69 -7.75
C GLY A 72 -7.66 3.48 -8.44
N PRO A 73 -7.02 2.29 -8.39
CA PRO A 73 -7.57 1.07 -8.96
C PRO A 73 -8.96 0.76 -8.39
N GLN A 74 -9.91 0.46 -9.27
CA GLN A 74 -11.23 -0.04 -8.91
C GLN A 74 -11.30 -1.51 -9.28
N SER A 75 -11.76 -2.35 -8.34
CA SER A 75 -11.86 -3.78 -8.63
C SER A 75 -12.97 -4.00 -9.65
N SER A 76 -12.61 -4.60 -10.78
CA SER A 76 -13.56 -5.04 -11.82
C SER A 76 -14.56 -6.08 -11.30
N ARG A 77 -14.27 -6.71 -10.14
CA ARG A 77 -15.13 -7.69 -9.48
C ARG A 77 -16.32 -7.06 -8.75
N PHE A 78 -16.38 -5.73 -8.65
CA PHE A 78 -17.45 -5.00 -7.97
C PHE A 78 -18.29 -4.17 -8.94
N ASN A 79 -19.30 -4.82 -9.54
CA ASN A 79 -20.49 -4.10 -10.01
C ASN A 79 -21.44 -3.91 -8.83
N GLY A 80 -22.06 -2.73 -8.74
CA GLY A 80 -22.74 -2.21 -7.56
C GLY A 80 -23.76 -3.13 -6.87
N PHE A 81 -24.03 -2.80 -5.60
CA PHE A 81 -25.04 -3.38 -4.72
C PHE A 81 -24.76 -4.82 -4.26
N ASP A 82 -23.80 -4.99 -3.35
CA ASP A 82 -23.98 -5.98 -2.30
C ASP A 82 -23.45 -5.44 -0.96
N GLU A 83 -24.39 -5.21 -0.04
CA GLU A 83 -24.17 -4.83 1.35
C GLU A 83 -23.59 -5.99 2.19
N ILE A 84 -23.41 -7.16 1.55
CA ILE A 84 -23.01 -8.43 2.15
C ILE A 84 -21.48 -8.57 2.22
N THR A 85 -20.71 -7.84 1.42
CA THR A 85 -19.25 -7.91 1.49
C THR A 85 -18.75 -7.16 2.71
N ALA A 86 -18.09 -7.87 3.61
CA ALA A 86 -17.60 -7.27 4.83
C ALA A 86 -16.61 -6.14 4.49
N SER A 87 -16.73 -5.01 5.19
CA SER A 87 -16.08 -3.72 4.85
C SER A 87 -14.56 -3.77 4.65
N TRP A 88 -13.90 -4.81 5.13
CA TRP A 88 -12.45 -5.03 5.08
C TRP A 88 -11.95 -5.71 3.81
N THR A 89 -12.83 -6.39 3.06
CA THR A 89 -12.49 -6.99 1.76
C THR A 89 -13.00 -6.16 0.58
N LYS A 90 -13.92 -5.22 0.83
CA LYS A 90 -14.48 -4.35 -0.21
C LYS A 90 -13.39 -3.45 -0.80
N ASN A 91 -13.16 -3.59 -2.12
CA ASN A 91 -12.16 -2.85 -2.87
C ASN A 91 -10.76 -2.83 -2.21
N ASN A 92 -10.36 -3.91 -1.54
CA ASN A 92 -9.08 -4.01 -0.87
C ASN A 92 -8.18 -5.01 -1.59
N PHE A 93 -7.15 -4.50 -2.26
CA PHE A 93 -6.21 -5.30 -3.05
C PHE A 93 -5.02 -5.82 -2.25
N SER A 94 -5.02 -5.61 -0.93
CA SER A 94 -3.87 -5.96 -0.11
C SER A 94 -3.65 -7.47 -0.08
N THR A 95 -2.41 -7.89 -0.29
CA THR A 95 -2.08 -9.31 -0.31
C THR A 95 -2.24 -9.98 1.06
N TYR A 96 -2.18 -9.21 2.17
CA TYR A 96 -2.44 -9.73 3.50
C TYR A 96 -3.82 -10.39 3.62
N LEU A 97 -4.82 -10.03 2.80
CA LEU A 97 -6.14 -10.66 2.86
C LEU A 97 -6.05 -12.15 2.51
N ILE A 98 -5.30 -12.47 1.46
CA ILE A 98 -5.06 -13.85 1.01
C ILE A 98 -4.13 -14.53 2.01
N ASP A 99 -3.01 -13.88 2.35
CA ASP A 99 -2.00 -14.47 3.22
C ASP A 99 -2.60 -14.83 4.58
N SER A 100 -3.33 -13.90 5.21
CA SER A 100 -3.97 -14.13 6.51
C SER A 100 -5.11 -15.13 6.43
N GLY A 101 -5.88 -15.09 5.33
CA GLY A 101 -6.98 -16.02 5.09
C GLY A 101 -6.48 -17.47 5.01
N LEU A 102 -5.48 -17.73 4.17
CA LEU A 102 -4.89 -19.06 4.01
C LEU A 102 -4.12 -19.51 5.24
N TRP A 103 -3.35 -18.60 5.87
CA TRP A 103 -2.59 -18.90 7.08
C TRP A 103 -3.47 -19.40 8.23
N SER A 104 -4.69 -18.86 8.35
CA SER A 104 -5.62 -19.18 9.43
C SER A 104 -6.70 -20.21 9.07
N ALA A 105 -6.83 -20.61 7.79
CA ALA A 105 -7.91 -21.47 7.32
C ALA A 105 -7.92 -22.88 7.95
N CYS A 106 -6.79 -23.59 7.88
CA CYS A 106 -6.62 -24.90 8.51
C CYS A 106 -5.13 -25.29 8.62
N ARG A 107 -4.83 -26.38 9.34
CA ARG A 107 -3.45 -26.86 9.53
C ARG A 107 -2.72 -27.17 8.22
N GLN A 108 -3.43 -27.68 7.21
CA GLN A 108 -2.81 -28.03 5.93
C GLN A 108 -2.47 -26.77 5.13
N SER A 109 -3.43 -25.83 5.02
CA SER A 109 -3.19 -24.53 4.38
C SER A 109 -2.04 -23.77 5.04
N HIS A 110 -2.00 -23.73 6.38
CA HIS A 110 -0.89 -23.13 7.13
C HIS A 110 0.47 -23.77 6.81
N ARG A 111 0.54 -25.10 6.61
CA ARG A 111 1.81 -25.76 6.25
C ARG A 111 2.27 -25.32 4.86
N VAL A 112 1.38 -25.35 3.88
CA VAL A 112 1.66 -24.90 2.51
C VAL A 112 2.10 -23.43 2.51
N MET A 113 1.38 -22.56 3.22
CA MET A 113 1.72 -21.14 3.34
C MET A 113 3.09 -20.92 3.99
N ARG A 114 3.42 -21.69 5.03
CA ARG A 114 4.75 -21.61 5.66
C ARG A 114 5.85 -22.10 4.73
N ASP A 115 5.58 -23.07 3.86
CA ASP A 115 6.58 -23.57 2.93
C ASP A 115 6.80 -22.56 1.77
N ILE A 116 5.71 -21.92 1.29
CA ILE A 116 5.77 -20.91 0.23
C ILE A 116 6.33 -19.57 0.74
N LEU A 117 5.77 -19.02 1.81
CA LEU A 117 6.16 -17.71 2.36
C LEU A 117 7.31 -17.83 3.37
N GLY A 118 7.69 -19.01 3.85
CA GLY A 118 8.79 -19.18 4.81
C GLY A 118 10.07 -18.40 4.46
N PRO A 119 10.55 -18.40 3.20
CA PRO A 119 11.70 -17.62 2.78
C PRO A 119 11.57 -16.11 3.02
N THR A 120 10.35 -15.57 3.06
CA THR A 120 10.05 -14.15 3.23
C THR A 120 10.01 -13.71 4.69
N LYS A 121 10.16 -14.65 5.63
CA LYS A 121 10.09 -14.43 7.09
C LYS A 121 8.84 -13.64 7.49
N PRO A 122 7.63 -14.15 7.18
CA PRO A 122 6.40 -13.45 7.44
C PRO A 122 6.22 -13.30 8.95
N ILE A 123 5.61 -12.18 9.34
CA ILE A 123 5.28 -11.91 10.74
C ILE A 123 3.77 -11.72 10.89
N VAL A 124 3.31 -11.89 12.13
CA VAL A 124 1.95 -11.56 12.53
C VAL A 124 1.93 -10.14 13.07
N ILE A 125 1.18 -9.24 12.41
CA ILE A 125 0.86 -7.93 12.97
C ILE A 125 -0.51 -8.03 13.64
N ARG A 126 -0.57 -7.64 14.91
CA ARG A 126 -1.83 -7.56 15.66
C ARG A 126 -2.46 -6.20 15.43
N THR A 127 -3.56 -6.18 14.68
CA THR A 127 -4.46 -5.03 14.57
C THR A 127 -5.78 -5.36 15.28
N LYS A 128 -6.92 -4.80 14.84
CA LYS A 128 -8.25 -5.38 15.16
C LYS A 128 -8.37 -6.84 14.70
N ARG A 129 -7.54 -7.26 13.74
CA ARG A 129 -7.37 -8.64 13.28
C ARG A 129 -5.89 -8.98 13.16
N SER A 130 -5.53 -10.25 13.36
CA SER A 130 -4.18 -10.72 13.05
C SER A 130 -3.99 -10.75 11.55
N ILE A 131 -3.02 -10.00 11.05
CA ILE A 131 -2.65 -10.02 9.63
C ILE A 131 -1.24 -10.60 9.46
N ILE A 132 -1.03 -11.28 8.34
CA ILE A 132 0.25 -11.84 7.93
C ILE A 132 0.84 -10.96 6.84
N VAL A 133 2.07 -10.51 7.05
CA VAL A 133 2.82 -9.68 6.08
C VAL A 133 4.29 -10.08 6.08
N SER A 134 5.03 -9.69 5.04
CA SER A 134 6.48 -9.88 4.91
C SER A 134 7.18 -8.52 4.85
N PRO A 135 7.44 -7.87 6.01
CA PRO A 135 7.80 -6.46 6.07
C PRO A 135 9.04 -6.10 5.24
N SER A 136 10.05 -6.96 5.25
CA SER A 136 11.33 -6.72 4.56
C SER A 136 11.24 -6.66 3.04
N GLN A 137 10.12 -7.11 2.44
CA GLN A 137 9.94 -7.12 0.99
C GLN A 137 8.65 -6.41 0.55
N ASP A 138 7.61 -6.40 1.38
CA ASP A 138 6.31 -5.88 1.01
C ASP A 138 6.33 -4.34 0.98
N LEU A 139 5.53 -3.75 0.10
CA LEU A 139 5.24 -2.32 0.07
C LEU A 139 4.05 -2.00 0.97
N PHE A 140 4.23 -1.08 1.91
CA PHE A 140 3.15 -0.62 2.79
C PHE A 140 2.65 0.74 2.34
N ILE A 141 1.44 0.79 1.79
CA ILE A 141 0.77 2.02 1.38
C ILE A 141 -0.14 2.47 2.53
N LEU A 142 0.12 3.65 3.06
CA LEU A 142 -0.64 4.24 4.15
C LEU A 142 -1.49 5.40 3.62
N GLN A 143 -2.81 5.26 3.72
CA GLN A 143 -3.79 6.26 3.30
C GLN A 143 -4.32 6.99 4.54
N PRO A 144 -3.85 8.21 4.84
CA PRO A 144 -4.41 8.97 5.96
C PRO A 144 -5.87 9.34 5.68
N ASP A 145 -6.74 9.16 6.68
CA ASP A 145 -8.15 9.59 6.61
C ASP A 145 -8.27 11.12 6.52
N ASP A 146 -7.34 11.85 7.13
CA ASP A 146 -7.21 13.30 7.06
C ASP A 146 -5.82 13.66 6.50
N PRO A 147 -5.72 14.39 5.37
CA PRO A 147 -4.42 14.80 4.82
C PRO A 147 -3.58 15.65 5.79
N ASP A 148 -4.22 16.32 6.76
CA ASP A 148 -3.57 17.16 7.77
C ASP A 148 -3.29 16.39 9.08
N MET A 149 -3.53 15.08 9.13
CA MET A 149 -3.39 14.23 10.32
C MET A 149 -2.03 14.38 11.01
N PHE A 150 -0.95 14.62 10.26
CA PHE A 150 0.41 14.71 10.81
C PHE A 150 0.89 16.14 11.08
N SER A 151 0.15 17.15 10.63
CA SER A 151 0.57 18.56 10.69
C SER A 151 0.69 19.10 12.12
N ARG A 152 -0.09 18.56 13.07
CA ARG A 152 -0.10 19.00 14.48
C ARG A 152 1.10 18.50 15.28
N PHE A 153 1.70 17.37 14.91
CA PHE A 153 2.79 16.72 15.66
C PHE A 153 4.16 17.36 15.44
N LEU A 154 4.25 18.35 14.55
CA LEU A 154 5.49 19.09 14.27
C LEU A 154 5.90 20.06 15.37
N PHE A 155 4.99 20.40 16.28
CA PHE A 155 5.23 21.42 17.30
C PHE A 155 5.55 20.86 18.68
N GLU A 156 5.47 19.54 18.87
CA GLU A 156 5.79 18.90 20.14
C GLU A 156 7.04 18.03 19.96
N ASP A 157 8.21 18.59 20.33
CA ASP A 157 9.53 17.94 20.36
C ASP A 157 9.63 16.69 21.27
N VAL A 158 8.52 16.17 21.79
CA VAL A 158 8.47 15.08 22.75
C VAL A 158 8.30 13.75 22.02
N ILE A 159 9.38 13.29 21.40
CA ILE A 159 9.47 11.91 20.93
C ILE A 159 9.86 11.03 22.12
N PRO A 160 9.06 10.02 22.50
CA PRO A 160 9.38 9.15 23.61
C PRO A 160 10.70 8.42 23.36
N ASN A 161 11.68 8.59 24.25
CA ASN A 161 12.97 7.87 24.25
C ASN A 161 12.84 6.34 24.39
N ASN A 162 11.61 5.84 24.55
CA ASN A 162 11.23 4.50 24.93
C ASN A 162 10.56 3.70 23.79
N THR A 163 10.64 4.18 22.55
CA THR A 163 10.19 3.38 21.39
C THR A 163 11.27 2.34 21.05
N ALA A 164 11.04 1.13 21.59
CA ALA A 164 11.94 -0.01 21.71
C ALA A 164 12.88 -0.29 20.51
N GLN A 165 14.15 -0.52 20.84
CA GLN A 165 15.03 -1.42 20.07
C GLN A 165 14.27 -2.73 19.77
N GLY A 166 13.98 -2.98 18.49
CA GLY A 166 13.18 -4.14 18.04
C GLY A 166 12.00 -3.80 17.12
N LEU A 167 11.87 -2.54 16.69
CA LEU A 167 10.83 -2.07 15.76
C LEU A 167 10.69 -2.91 14.49
N LEU A 168 9.43 -3.06 14.06
CA LEU A 168 9.03 -3.60 12.77
C LEU A 168 9.71 -2.80 11.65
N GLN A 169 10.68 -3.41 10.95
CA GLN A 169 11.36 -2.77 9.84
C GLN A 169 10.44 -2.76 8.61
N ILE A 170 10.04 -1.57 8.18
CA ILE A 170 9.22 -1.36 6.98
C ILE A 170 10.07 -0.59 5.94
N PRO A 171 10.90 -1.29 5.14
CA PRO A 171 11.79 -0.67 4.16
C PRO A 171 11.08 0.03 3.02
N HIS A 172 9.87 -0.39 2.68
CA HIS A 172 9.16 0.13 1.51
C HIS A 172 7.82 0.71 1.94
N VAL A 173 7.76 2.04 1.97
CA VAL A 173 6.54 2.78 2.29
C VAL A 173 6.07 3.50 1.04
N GLY A 174 4.79 3.34 0.70
CA GLY A 174 4.14 3.97 -0.42
C GLY A 174 3.29 5.15 0.01
N TRP A 175 3.39 6.23 -0.75
CA TRP A 175 2.57 7.42 -0.64
C TRP A 175 1.82 7.63 -1.95
N GLN A 176 0.49 7.72 -1.88
CA GLN A 176 -0.32 8.00 -3.05
C GLN A 176 -0.24 9.48 -3.41
N TYR A 177 0.10 9.80 -4.66
CA TYR A 177 0.12 11.16 -5.21
C TYR A 177 -1.29 11.60 -5.59
N PRO A 178 -1.88 12.60 -4.92
CA PRO A 178 -3.10 13.26 -5.36
C PRO A 178 -2.78 14.30 -6.44
N PRO A 179 -3.46 14.26 -7.61
CA PRO A 179 -3.23 15.23 -8.69
C PRO A 179 -3.39 16.68 -8.27
N SER A 180 -4.27 16.96 -7.30
CA SER A 180 -4.44 18.30 -6.73
C SER A 180 -3.17 18.88 -6.10
N TRP A 181 -2.14 18.07 -5.84
CA TRP A 181 -0.86 18.58 -5.35
C TRP A 181 -0.09 19.36 -6.42
N ALA A 182 -0.43 19.19 -7.70
CA ALA A 182 0.15 20.00 -8.77
C ALA A 182 -0.12 21.50 -8.57
N SER A 183 -1.31 21.92 -8.12
CA SER A 183 -1.59 23.35 -7.85
C SER A 183 -0.68 23.91 -6.76
N SER A 184 -0.25 23.06 -5.82
CA SER A 184 0.65 23.45 -4.74
C SER A 184 2.04 23.87 -5.24
N LEU A 185 2.41 23.51 -6.48
CA LEU A 185 3.66 23.97 -7.11
C LEU A 185 3.68 25.47 -7.38
N HIS A 186 2.51 26.09 -7.47
CA HIS A 186 2.32 27.51 -7.80
C HIS A 186 1.98 28.37 -6.57
N GLU A 187 1.62 27.76 -5.43
CA GLU A 187 1.31 28.47 -4.19
C GLU A 187 2.53 28.52 -3.26
N SER A 188 2.98 29.75 -2.94
CA SER A 188 4.17 30.04 -2.12
C SER A 188 4.05 29.62 -0.64
N SER A 189 2.88 29.22 -0.16
CA SER A 189 2.71 28.79 1.23
C SER A 189 3.10 27.31 1.35
N ARG A 190 4.17 27.04 2.13
CA ARG A 190 4.66 25.70 2.50
C ARG A 190 3.56 24.64 2.44
N ILE A 191 3.70 23.78 1.44
CA ILE A 191 2.71 22.80 1.01
C ILE A 191 2.43 21.83 2.17
N ARG A 192 1.22 21.86 2.74
CA ARG A 192 0.81 20.94 3.84
C ARG A 192 1.08 19.48 3.49
N SER A 193 0.90 19.13 2.22
CA SER A 193 1.19 17.81 1.66
C SER A 193 2.68 17.42 1.66
N LEU A 194 3.58 18.35 1.33
CA LEU A 194 5.03 18.12 1.47
C LEU A 194 5.44 18.05 2.93
N VAL A 195 4.81 18.84 3.79
CA VAL A 195 5.05 18.80 5.24
C VAL A 195 4.68 17.42 5.78
N SER A 196 3.50 16.89 5.44
CA SER A 196 3.09 15.52 5.77
C SER A 196 4.07 14.48 5.20
N LEU A 197 4.49 14.61 3.93
CA LEU A 197 5.46 13.70 3.31
C LEU A 197 6.83 13.71 4.03
N CYS A 198 7.33 14.89 4.36
CA CYS A 198 8.55 15.06 5.15
C CYS A 198 8.42 14.43 6.54
N CYS A 199 7.24 14.51 7.17
CA CYS A 199 6.99 13.81 8.43
C CYS A 199 7.20 12.30 8.24
N TYR A 200 6.57 11.68 7.24
CA TYR A 200 6.73 10.23 6.99
C TYR A 200 8.19 9.83 6.79
N ILE A 201 8.97 10.64 6.10
CA ILE A 201 10.40 10.41 5.89
C ILE A 201 11.13 10.48 7.23
N VAL A 202 10.93 11.55 8.00
CA VAL A 202 11.61 11.78 9.28
C VAL A 202 11.24 10.69 10.28
N TYR A 203 9.96 10.36 10.42
CA TYR A 203 9.50 9.27 11.28
C TYR A 203 10.05 7.93 10.76
N GLY A 204 9.86 7.57 9.50
CA GLY A 204 10.34 6.30 8.95
C GLY A 204 11.85 6.11 9.08
N ALA A 205 12.65 7.17 8.88
CA ALA A 205 14.09 7.14 9.08
C ALA A 205 14.47 7.03 10.56
N ARG A 206 13.79 7.77 11.45
CA ARG A 206 14.06 7.81 12.89
C ARG A 206 13.65 6.54 13.63
N PHE A 207 12.59 5.87 13.16
CA PHE A 207 12.09 4.62 13.73
C PHE A 207 12.70 3.35 13.10
N GLY A 208 13.72 3.53 12.24
CA GLY A 208 14.71 2.51 11.91
C GLY A 208 14.15 1.40 11.03
N GLY A 209 13.90 1.72 9.76
CA GLY A 209 13.54 0.68 8.80
C GLY A 209 13.28 1.19 7.40
N LEU A 210 12.94 2.47 7.21
CA LEU A 210 12.63 3.03 5.90
C LEU A 210 13.89 3.07 5.00
N GLU A 211 13.90 2.24 3.96
CA GLU A 211 14.92 2.28 2.90
C GLU A 211 14.47 3.14 1.72
N THR A 212 13.18 3.10 1.39
CA THR A 212 12.66 3.79 0.21
C THR A 212 11.23 4.26 0.46
N LEU A 213 11.03 5.56 0.26
CA LEU A 213 9.71 6.13 0.09
C LEU A 213 9.33 6.12 -1.39
N TRP A 214 8.21 5.49 -1.70
CA TRP A 214 7.66 5.37 -3.04
C TRP A 214 6.52 6.35 -3.22
N LEU A 215 6.60 7.22 -4.22
CA LEU A 215 5.46 7.99 -4.65
C LEU A 215 4.72 7.24 -5.76
N ILE A 216 3.40 7.11 -5.59
CA ILE A 216 2.55 6.31 -6.45
C ILE A 216 1.56 7.23 -7.15
N ASN A 217 1.74 7.43 -8.45
CA ASN A 217 0.71 8.03 -9.29
C ASN A 217 0.04 6.91 -10.10
N TYR A 218 -1.18 6.53 -9.71
CA TYR A 218 -1.93 5.45 -10.35
C TYR A 218 -2.31 5.72 -11.82
N ARG A 219 -2.10 6.95 -12.32
CA ARG A 219 -2.33 7.29 -13.73
C ARG A 219 -1.15 6.94 -14.63
N ILE A 220 0.04 6.75 -14.06
CA ILE A 220 1.23 6.38 -14.82
C ILE A 220 1.12 4.89 -15.17
N LYS A 221 1.06 4.60 -16.47
CA LYS A 221 1.07 3.25 -17.03
C LYS A 221 2.26 3.09 -17.96
N ARG A 222 2.85 1.90 -18.04
CA ARG A 222 3.91 1.63 -19.04
C ARG A 222 3.35 1.69 -20.47
N LYS A 223 4.16 2.19 -21.40
CA LYS A 223 3.88 2.10 -22.83
C LYS A 223 3.91 0.64 -23.28
N HIS A 224 2.88 0.19 -24.02
CA HIS A 224 2.74 -1.18 -24.53
C HIS A 224 4.01 -1.70 -25.24
N ARG A 225 4.78 -0.82 -25.88
CA ARG A 225 5.94 -1.19 -26.73
C ARG A 225 7.25 -1.38 -25.97
N VAL A 226 7.27 -1.21 -24.65
CA VAL A 226 8.50 -1.38 -23.84
C VAL A 226 8.49 -2.76 -23.18
N SER A 227 9.02 -3.74 -23.90
CA SER A 227 9.20 -5.11 -23.40
C SER A 227 9.98 -5.09 -22.09
N LEU A 228 9.46 -5.73 -21.04
CA LEU A 228 10.14 -5.90 -19.74
C LEU A 228 11.47 -6.67 -19.85
N LYS A 229 11.73 -7.26 -21.02
CA LYS A 229 12.86 -8.15 -21.34
C LYS A 229 13.96 -7.49 -22.18
N GLU A 230 13.73 -6.31 -22.77
CA GLU A 230 14.71 -5.69 -23.65
C GLU A 230 15.45 -4.57 -22.90
N GLU A 231 16.75 -4.83 -22.67
CA GLU A 231 17.81 -3.88 -22.34
C GLU A 231 17.61 -2.97 -21.10
N PHE A 232 17.69 -3.57 -19.90
CA PHE A 232 18.25 -2.85 -18.76
C PHE A 232 19.66 -3.38 -18.51
N ASP A 233 20.68 -2.59 -18.80
CA ASP A 233 22.07 -2.80 -18.34
C ASP A 233 22.24 -2.38 -16.86
N GLY A 234 21.14 -1.97 -16.22
CA GLY A 234 21.06 -1.55 -14.82
C GLY A 234 20.42 -2.58 -13.87
N PRO A 235 20.31 -2.25 -12.57
CA PRO A 235 19.63 -3.10 -11.60
C PRO A 235 18.16 -3.32 -12.00
N LYS A 236 17.66 -4.54 -11.83
CA LYS A 236 16.26 -4.86 -12.12
C LYS A 236 15.33 -3.95 -11.31
N PRO A 237 14.28 -3.37 -11.93
CA PRO A 237 13.35 -2.50 -11.23
C PRO A 237 12.65 -3.28 -10.11
N LYS A 238 12.43 -2.64 -8.96
CA LYS A 238 11.60 -3.22 -7.91
C LYS A 238 10.15 -3.35 -8.41
N VAL A 239 9.54 -4.49 -8.08
CA VAL A 239 8.16 -4.80 -8.44
C VAL A 239 7.42 -5.28 -7.21
N PHE A 240 6.25 -4.70 -6.96
CA PHE A 240 5.33 -5.11 -5.92
C PHE A 240 4.03 -5.56 -6.57
N GLU A 241 3.52 -6.74 -6.20
CA GLU A 241 2.39 -7.36 -6.89
C GLU A 241 1.20 -7.59 -5.95
N THR A 242 0.00 -7.47 -6.50
CA THR A 242 -1.26 -7.98 -5.95
C THR A 242 -1.80 -9.06 -6.90
N ASP A 243 -3.02 -9.54 -6.68
CA ASP A 243 -3.67 -10.44 -7.62
C ASP A 243 -4.26 -9.73 -8.86
N GLU A 244 -4.49 -8.41 -8.77
CA GLU A 244 -5.17 -7.64 -9.84
C GLU A 244 -4.23 -6.69 -10.58
N PHE A 245 -3.19 -6.20 -9.91
CA PHE A 245 -2.22 -5.27 -10.48
C PHE A 245 -0.82 -5.44 -9.91
N ARG A 246 0.16 -4.83 -10.59
CA ARG A 246 1.52 -4.64 -10.08
C ARG A 246 1.93 -3.16 -10.11
N LEU A 247 2.86 -2.84 -9.23
CA LEU A 247 3.54 -1.56 -9.15
C LEU A 247 5.01 -1.77 -9.50
N VAL A 248 5.50 -1.06 -10.52
CA VAL A 248 6.84 -1.25 -11.07
C VAL A 248 7.64 0.01 -10.88
N GLU A 249 8.88 -0.11 -10.39
CA GLU A 249 9.81 1.01 -10.28
C GLU A 249 10.09 1.67 -11.63
N VAL A 250 10.11 2.99 -11.57
CA VAL A 250 10.22 3.92 -12.68
C VAL A 250 11.38 4.85 -12.39
N GLU A 251 12.33 4.92 -13.33
CA GLU A 251 13.48 5.83 -13.23
C GLU A 251 13.09 7.22 -13.73
N ILE A 252 13.07 8.20 -12.84
CA ILE A 252 12.90 9.60 -13.24
C ILE A 252 14.30 10.18 -13.41
N ASP A 253 14.78 10.23 -14.65
CA ASP A 253 16.02 10.93 -14.98
C ASP A 253 15.73 12.42 -15.14
N ASP A 254 16.38 13.23 -14.30
CA ASP A 254 16.27 14.70 -14.28
C ASP A 254 16.75 15.34 -15.61
N ASN A 255 17.46 14.59 -16.46
CA ASN A 255 17.92 15.05 -17.78
C ASN A 255 16.90 14.84 -18.89
N ILE A 256 15.76 14.20 -18.63
CA ILE A 256 14.73 13.94 -19.64
C ILE A 256 14.03 15.25 -20.01
N ARG A 257 14.14 15.62 -21.30
CA ARG A 257 13.64 16.90 -21.82
C ARG A 257 12.22 16.83 -22.36
N SER A 258 11.68 15.62 -22.59
CA SER A 258 10.29 15.45 -23.03
C SER A 258 9.64 14.17 -22.47
N PRO A 259 8.34 14.22 -22.11
CA PRO A 259 7.58 13.04 -21.66
C PRO A 259 7.53 11.89 -22.67
N GLU A 260 7.69 12.19 -23.96
CA GLU A 260 7.69 11.21 -25.05
C GLU A 260 8.83 10.18 -24.93
N GLN A 261 9.95 10.58 -24.31
CA GLN A 261 11.12 9.73 -24.09
C GLN A 261 10.94 8.75 -22.92
N LEU A 262 9.92 8.97 -22.07
CA LEU A 262 9.64 8.10 -20.94
C LEU A 262 9.03 6.78 -21.43
N PRO A 263 9.39 5.62 -20.85
CA PRO A 263 8.76 4.34 -21.19
C PRO A 263 7.36 4.15 -20.55
N TRP A 264 6.78 5.21 -19.99
CA TRP A 264 5.45 5.28 -19.42
C TRP A 264 4.70 6.51 -19.93
N ASP A 265 3.38 6.42 -19.92
CA ASP A 265 2.43 7.48 -20.23
C ASP A 265 1.47 7.69 -19.06
N GLU A 266 0.87 8.88 -18.99
CA GLU A 266 -0.21 9.14 -18.06
C GLU A 266 -1.57 8.98 -18.75
N VAL A 267 -2.47 8.21 -18.13
CA VAL A 267 -3.88 8.17 -18.52
C VAL A 267 -4.60 9.33 -17.84
N VAL A 268 -4.84 10.40 -18.60
CA VAL A 268 -5.58 11.58 -18.12
C VAL A 268 -7.06 11.42 -18.49
N GLU A 269 -7.94 11.50 -17.49
CA GLU A 269 -9.39 11.55 -17.74
C GLU A 269 -9.78 12.92 -18.31
N ARG A 270 -10.76 12.93 -19.22
CA ARG A 270 -11.23 14.17 -19.88
C ARG A 270 -11.78 15.14 -18.83
N GLY A 271 -11.12 16.29 -18.67
CA GLY A 271 -11.53 17.34 -17.74
C GLY A 271 -10.60 17.51 -16.53
N ASP A 272 -9.53 16.71 -16.43
CA ASP A 272 -8.47 17.00 -15.47
C ASP A 272 -7.54 18.11 -15.97
N PHE A 273 -7.16 18.99 -15.04
CA PHE A 273 -6.30 20.14 -15.31
C PHE A 273 -4.82 19.83 -15.04
N TYR A 274 -4.52 18.70 -14.40
CA TYR A 274 -3.17 18.32 -13.98
C TYR A 274 -2.59 17.22 -14.85
N THR A 275 -1.32 17.38 -15.23
CA THR A 275 -0.64 16.51 -16.19
C THR A 275 0.60 15.82 -15.60
N LEU A 276 1.17 14.91 -16.40
CA LEU A 276 2.43 14.25 -16.11
C LEU A 276 3.56 15.26 -15.88
N ASP A 277 3.55 16.39 -16.59
CA ASP A 277 4.53 17.46 -16.39
C ASP A 277 4.44 18.06 -14.99
N ASP A 278 3.23 18.23 -14.45
CA ASP A 278 3.06 18.71 -13.07
C ASP A 278 3.56 17.68 -12.06
N PHE A 279 3.30 16.39 -12.30
CA PHE A 279 3.84 15.31 -11.47
C PHE A 279 5.38 15.31 -11.49
N LEU A 280 5.99 15.45 -12.67
CA LEU A 280 7.45 15.50 -12.83
C LEU A 280 8.04 16.77 -12.17
N ALA A 281 7.38 17.91 -12.29
CA ALA A 281 7.77 19.14 -11.60
C ALA A 281 7.71 18.98 -10.07
N PHE A 282 6.69 18.27 -9.56
CA PHE A 282 6.58 17.89 -8.16
C PHE A 282 7.65 16.88 -7.73
N THR A 283 8.14 16.03 -8.64
CA THR A 283 9.29 15.14 -8.37
C THR A 283 10.61 15.87 -8.35
N ALA A 284 10.82 16.85 -9.23
CA ALA A 284 12.08 17.57 -9.35
C ALA A 284 12.34 18.58 -8.20
N LYS A 285 11.31 19.17 -7.60
CA LYS A 285 11.46 20.17 -6.50
C LYS A 285 11.92 19.58 -5.14
N ARG A 286 12.43 18.35 -5.09
CA ARG A 286 12.61 17.59 -3.83
C ARG A 286 14.01 17.73 -3.23
N THR A 287 14.07 17.71 -1.91
CA THR A 287 15.33 17.66 -1.12
C THR A 287 15.66 16.24 -0.65
N VAL A 288 14.80 15.25 -0.92
CA VAL A 288 14.95 13.85 -0.49
C VAL A 288 14.78 12.92 -1.69
N SER A 289 15.58 11.85 -1.75
CA SER A 289 15.47 10.79 -2.76
C SER A 289 14.13 10.04 -2.57
N ILE A 290 13.20 10.28 -3.48
CA ILE A 290 11.89 9.61 -3.55
C ILE A 290 11.84 8.87 -4.88
N LYS A 291 11.48 7.59 -4.84
CA LYS A 291 11.31 6.77 -6.06
C LYS A 291 9.86 6.73 -6.49
N VAL A 292 9.61 6.39 -7.76
CA VAL A 292 8.26 6.36 -8.32
C VAL A 292 7.88 4.95 -8.75
N LEU A 293 6.60 4.62 -8.58
CA LEU A 293 6.00 3.38 -9.07
C LEU A 293 4.96 3.69 -10.15
N ALA A 294 5.08 3.04 -11.31
CA ALA A 294 4.04 2.96 -12.33
C ALA A 294 3.03 1.87 -11.96
N TYR A 295 1.78 2.10 -12.33
CA TYR A 295 0.67 1.18 -12.15
C TYR A 295 0.42 0.36 -13.42
N GLU A 296 0.32 -0.96 -13.26
CA GLU A 296 0.00 -1.88 -14.36
C GLU A 296 -1.06 -2.87 -13.90
N HIS A 297 -2.22 -2.84 -14.53
CA HIS A 297 -3.29 -3.79 -14.30
C HIS A 297 -3.08 -5.05 -15.16
N PHE A 298 -3.37 -6.24 -14.66
CA PHE A 298 -3.06 -7.47 -15.40
C PHE A 298 -4.00 -7.75 -16.59
N ASN A 299 -5.13 -7.06 -16.68
CA ASN A 299 -6.13 -7.24 -17.74
C ASN A 299 -6.20 -6.10 -18.76
N ASP A 300 -5.17 -5.24 -18.84
CA ASP A 300 -5.10 -4.11 -19.77
C ASP A 300 -4.29 -4.43 -21.05
#